data_AF-A0A2A5VIY3-F1
#
_entry.id   AF-A0A2A5VIY3-F1
#
_cell.length_a   1.000
_cell.length_b   1.000
_cell.length_c   1.000
_cell.angle_alpha   90.00
_cell.angle_beta   90.00
_cell.angle_gamma   90.00
#
_symmetry.space_group_name_H-M   'P 1'
#
loop_
_entity.id
_entity.type
_entity.pdbx_description
1 polymer ?
#
loop_
_entity_poly.entity_id
_entity_poly.type
_entity_poly.pdbx_seq_one_letter_code
_entity_poly.pdbx_strand_id
1 'polypeptide(L)'
;MPKPKKAARGKHRWIGFRIENTSTREELKRLLKANLRGSEWRLFDMLETRESTLAILKTPLGDFQQIILQINNSEGMETLTSSGKIRLVRKRLNETLGNDPSDTV
;
A
#
# COMPACT_ATOMS: atom_id res chain seq x y z
N MET A 1 -18.04 25.08 5.74
CA MET A 1 -16.61 25.37 5.52
C MET A 1 -16.23 25.11 4.07
N PRO A 2 -15.52 26.02 3.37
CA PRO A 2 -15.09 25.80 1.99
C PRO A 2 -14.10 24.65 1.91
N LYS A 3 -14.24 23.75 0.92
CA LYS A 3 -13.26 22.69 0.68
C LYS A 3 -11.90 23.35 0.38
N PRO A 4 -10.80 23.02 1.08
CA PRO A 4 -9.51 23.62 0.83
C PRO A 4 -9.13 23.48 -0.65
N LYS A 5 -8.64 24.58 -1.24
CA LYS A 5 -8.13 24.65 -2.62
C LYS A 5 -7.15 23.50 -2.85
N LYS A 6 -7.09 22.95 -4.06
CA LYS A 6 -6.24 21.78 -4.39
C LYS A 6 -4.78 21.94 -3.93
N ALA A 7 -4.24 23.16 -3.95
CA ALA A 7 -2.89 23.49 -3.50
C ALA A 7 -2.68 23.43 -1.97
N ALA A 8 -3.74 23.57 -1.17
CA ALA A 8 -3.67 23.54 0.30
C ALA A 8 -3.82 22.13 0.88
N ARG A 9 -4.04 21.10 0.04
CA ARG A 9 -4.10 19.70 0.49
C ARG A 9 -2.67 19.17 0.52
N GLY A 10 -2.20 18.75 1.69
CA GLY A 10 -0.88 18.15 1.87
C GLY A 10 -0.57 17.10 0.80
N LYS A 11 0.65 17.17 0.25
CA LYS A 11 1.12 16.19 -0.74
C LYS A 11 1.22 14.83 -0.08
N HIS A 12 0.73 13.81 -0.77
CA HIS A 12 0.72 12.44 -0.28
C HIS A 12 1.08 11.47 -1.41
N ARG A 13 1.43 10.25 -1.03
CA ARG A 13 1.62 9.13 -1.93
C ARG A 13 0.70 7.98 -1.52
N TRP A 14 0.22 7.26 -2.51
CA TRP A 14 -0.43 5.98 -2.37
C TRP A 14 0.60 4.90 -2.68
N ILE A 15 0.67 3.89 -1.83
CA ILE A 15 1.60 2.76 -1.95
C ILE A 15 0.75 1.49 -1.97
N GLY A 16 0.89 0.70 -3.04
CA GLY A 16 0.38 -0.66 -3.12
C GLY A 16 1.50 -1.62 -2.78
N PHE A 17 1.24 -2.56 -1.89
CA PHE A 17 2.21 -3.53 -1.40
C PHE A 17 1.53 -4.89 -1.19
N ARG A 18 2.33 -5.95 -1.21
CA ARG A 18 1.94 -7.32 -0.91
C ARG A 18 2.41 -7.68 0.50
N ILE A 19 1.62 -8.49 1.19
CA ILE A 19 2.00 -9.11 2.45
C ILE A 19 1.61 -10.59 2.45
N GLU A 20 2.54 -11.44 2.85
CA GLU A 20 2.31 -12.87 3.05
C GLU A 20 1.66 -13.12 4.41
N ASN A 21 0.86 -14.18 4.52
CA ASN A 21 0.35 -14.70 5.81
C ASN A 21 -0.48 -13.72 6.67
N THR A 22 -1.18 -12.76 6.07
CA THR A 22 -2.07 -11.86 6.82
C THR A 22 -3.54 -12.15 6.52
N SER A 23 -4.27 -12.54 7.56
CA SER A 23 -5.65 -13.03 7.44
C SER A 23 -6.70 -11.96 7.77
N THR A 24 -6.32 -10.88 8.47
CA THR A 24 -7.28 -9.82 8.86
C THR A 24 -6.71 -8.42 8.74
N ARG A 25 -7.60 -7.43 8.54
CA ARG A 25 -7.25 -6.00 8.51
C ARG A 25 -6.64 -5.53 9.82
N GLU A 26 -7.08 -6.08 10.94
CA GLU A 26 -6.62 -5.76 12.28
C GLU A 26 -5.20 -6.25 12.51
N GLU A 27 -4.87 -7.48 12.10
CA GLU A 27 -3.51 -8.01 12.11
C GLU A 27 -2.59 -7.18 11.22
N LEU A 28 -3.02 -6.86 9.99
CA LEU A 28 -2.27 -6.01 9.09
C LEU A 28 -1.94 -4.66 9.74
N LYS A 29 -2.93 -4.02 10.37
CA LYS A 29 -2.72 -2.75 11.08
C LYS A 29 -1.73 -2.90 12.23
N ARG A 30 -1.74 -4.02 12.98
CA ARG A 30 -0.78 -4.27 14.07
C ARG A 30 0.63 -4.43 13.52
N LEU A 31 0.79 -5.20 12.45
CA LEU A 31 2.07 -5.39 11.76
C LEU A 31 2.61 -4.07 11.20
N LEU A 32 1.79 -3.29 10.52
CA LEU A 32 2.18 -1.97 10.00
C LEU A 32 2.55 -1.00 11.14
N LYS A 33 1.84 -1.03 12.27
CA LYS A 33 2.22 -0.21 13.44
C LYS A 33 3.57 -0.62 14.02
N ALA A 34 3.89 -1.91 14.01
CA ALA A 34 5.17 -2.41 14.50
C ALA A 34 6.34 -2.04 13.56
N ASN A 35 6.13 -2.13 12.24
CA ASN A 35 7.17 -1.94 11.22
C ASN A 35 7.34 -0.48 10.76
N LEU A 36 6.23 0.29 10.66
CA LEU A 36 6.23 1.66 10.15
C LEU A 36 6.31 2.71 11.26
N ARG A 37 7.16 2.48 12.26
CA ARG A 37 7.32 3.40 13.40
C ARG A 37 7.91 4.72 12.93
N GLY A 38 7.37 5.82 13.46
CA GLY A 38 7.87 7.18 13.18
C GLY A 38 7.39 7.79 11.86
N SER A 39 6.52 7.11 11.11
CA SER A 39 5.94 7.63 9.86
C SER A 39 4.42 7.72 9.95
N GLU A 40 3.83 8.73 9.33
CA GLU A 40 2.39 8.87 9.24
C GLU A 40 1.85 8.04 8.07
N TRP A 41 0.87 7.19 8.33
CA TRP A 41 0.21 6.40 7.30
C TRP A 41 -1.23 6.06 7.66
N ARG A 42 -2.00 5.73 6.63
CA ARG A 42 -3.35 5.23 6.75
C ARG A 42 -3.56 4.06 5.79
N LEU A 43 -3.91 2.89 6.35
CA LEU A 43 -4.37 1.75 5.57
C LEU A 43 -5.73 2.07 4.93
N PHE A 44 -5.83 1.89 3.62
CA PHE A 44 -7.01 2.22 2.82
C PHE A 44 -7.68 0.93 2.34
N ASP A 45 -7.15 0.30 1.30
CA ASP A 45 -7.68 -0.95 0.75
C ASP A 45 -6.89 -2.15 1.26
N MET A 46 -7.57 -3.29 1.35
CA MET A 46 -7.01 -4.62 1.58
C MET A 46 -7.80 -5.58 0.69
N LEU A 47 -7.10 -6.42 -0.05
CA LEU A 47 -7.66 -7.42 -0.94
C LEU A 47 -6.90 -8.73 -0.69
N GLU A 48 -7.61 -9.70 -0.16
CA GLU A 48 -7.09 -11.05 0.02
C GLU A 48 -7.08 -11.78 -1.32
N THR A 49 -5.97 -12.46 -1.59
CA THR A 49 -5.79 -13.34 -2.75
C THR A 49 -5.46 -14.73 -2.23
N ARG A 50 -5.37 -15.73 -3.13
CA ARG A 50 -5.13 -17.12 -2.71
C ARG A 50 -3.78 -17.31 -2.02
N GLU A 51 -2.77 -16.54 -2.40
CA GLU A 51 -1.39 -16.71 -1.92
C GLU A 51 -0.93 -15.57 -1.01
N SER A 52 -1.52 -14.39 -1.15
CA SER A 52 -1.07 -13.20 -0.41
C SER A 52 -2.17 -12.17 -0.24
N THR A 53 -1.93 -11.18 0.60
CA THR A 53 -2.82 -10.04 0.76
C THR A 53 -2.21 -8.83 0.08
N LEU A 54 -2.97 -8.20 -0.82
CA LEU A 54 -2.62 -6.90 -1.38
C LEU A 54 -3.24 -5.80 -0.54
N ALA A 55 -2.46 -4.77 -0.26
CA ALA A 55 -2.91 -3.64 0.53
C ALA A 55 -2.49 -2.32 -0.09
N ILE A 56 -3.29 -1.29 0.16
CA ILE A 56 -2.97 0.08 -0.23
C ILE A 56 -2.95 0.96 1.00
N LEU A 57 -1.85 1.65 1.21
CA LEU A 57 -1.75 2.71 2.22
C LEU A 57 -1.57 4.09 1.58
N LYS A 58 -1.98 5.10 2.35
CA LYS A 58 -1.74 6.51 2.08
C LYS A 58 -0.74 7.04 3.10
N THR A 59 0.23 7.81 2.64
CA THR A 59 1.23 8.47 3.50
C THR A 59 1.54 9.88 3.02
N PRO A 60 1.90 10.84 3.89
CA PRO A 60 2.47 12.10 3.46
C PRO A 60 3.69 11.90 2.55
N LEU A 61 3.93 12.84 1.64
CA LEU A 61 5.05 12.72 0.71
C LEU A 61 6.41 12.74 1.42
N GLY A 62 6.52 13.39 2.59
CA GLY A 62 7.73 13.43 3.41
C GLY A 62 8.14 12.05 3.92
N ASP A 63 7.16 11.22 4.29
CA ASP A 63 7.40 9.90 4.89
C ASP A 63 7.47 8.78 3.84
N PHE A 64 7.15 9.09 2.58
CA PHE A 64 7.02 8.11 1.51
C PHE A 64 8.25 7.22 1.34
N GLN A 65 9.45 7.82 1.30
CA GLN A 65 10.70 7.06 1.10
C GLN A 65 10.99 6.14 2.29
N GLN A 66 10.79 6.65 3.51
CA GLN A 66 10.99 5.87 4.73
C GLN A 66 10.03 4.68 4.79
N ILE A 67 8.75 4.89 4.45
CA ILE A 67 7.78 3.80 4.45
C ILE A 67 8.13 2.74 3.40
N ILE A 68 8.53 3.13 2.18
CA ILE A 68 8.95 2.13 1.18
C ILE A 68 10.11 1.29 1.72
N LEU A 69 11.11 1.91 2.32
CA LEU A 69 12.25 1.20 2.91
C LEU A 69 11.81 0.26 4.04
N GLN A 70 10.96 0.73 4.95
CA GLN A 70 10.48 -0.07 6.07
C GLN A 70 9.64 -1.28 5.60
N ILE A 71 8.77 -1.10 4.59
CA ILE A 71 7.99 -2.21 4.02
C ILE A 71 8.93 -3.24 3.39
N ASN A 72 9.83 -2.82 2.51
CA ASN A 72 10.72 -3.75 1.80
C ASN A 72 11.78 -4.41 2.70
N ASN A 73 12.08 -3.82 3.85
CA ASN A 73 12.96 -4.41 4.86
C ASN A 73 12.21 -5.34 5.84
N SER A 74 10.89 -5.39 5.77
CA SER A 74 10.09 -6.26 6.62
C SER A 74 9.90 -7.61 5.94
N GLU A 75 10.19 -8.69 6.64
CA GLU A 75 9.98 -10.04 6.13
C GLU A 75 8.51 -10.28 5.76
N GLY A 76 8.28 -10.91 4.61
CA GLY A 76 6.94 -11.19 4.09
C GLY A 76 6.19 -9.97 3.56
N MET A 77 6.85 -8.81 3.39
CA MET A 77 6.25 -7.61 2.79
C MET A 77 7.08 -7.06 1.64
N GLU A 78 6.42 -6.59 0.58
CA GLU A 78 7.09 -5.92 -0.53
C GLU A 78 6.20 -4.84 -1.17
N THR A 79 6.81 -3.73 -1.55
CA THR A 79 6.13 -2.68 -2.32
C THR A 79 6.02 -3.06 -3.80
N LEU A 80 4.82 -2.99 -4.35
CA LEU A 80 4.56 -3.29 -5.76
C LEU A 80 4.50 -2.03 -6.61
N THR A 81 3.87 -0.96 -6.09
CA THR A 81 3.71 0.27 -6.85
C THR A 81 3.43 1.48 -5.97
N SER A 82 3.71 2.68 -6.50
CA SER A 82 3.29 3.93 -5.88
C SER A 82 2.80 4.97 -6.89
N SER A 83 1.91 5.86 -6.44
CA SER A 83 1.43 6.99 -7.25
C SER A 83 0.85 8.10 -6.39
N GLY A 84 0.74 9.31 -6.94
CA GLY A 84 -0.08 10.37 -6.35
C GLY A 84 -1.60 10.12 -6.48
N LYS A 85 -2.02 9.09 -7.23
CA LYS A 85 -3.42 8.79 -7.53
C LYS A 85 -3.78 7.35 -7.15
N ILE A 86 -4.71 7.17 -6.21
CA ILE A 86 -5.23 5.86 -5.80
C ILE A 86 -5.71 5.01 -6.99
N ARG A 87 -6.36 5.63 -7.98
CA ARG A 87 -6.83 4.95 -9.19
C ARG A 87 -5.70 4.25 -9.96
N LEU A 88 -4.51 4.85 -10.01
CA LEU A 88 -3.36 4.24 -10.69
C LEU A 88 -2.76 3.09 -9.88
N VAL A 89 -2.72 3.21 -8.55
CA VAL A 89 -2.26 2.12 -7.68
C VAL A 89 -3.20 0.92 -7.81
N ARG A 90 -4.51 1.12 -7.67
CA ARG A 90 -5.51 0.05 -7.87
C ARG A 90 -5.41 -0.63 -9.22
N LYS A 91 -5.30 0.16 -10.31
CA LYS A 91 -5.16 -0.38 -11.66
C LYS A 91 -3.95 -1.32 -11.76
N ARG A 92 -2.80 -0.86 -11.28
CA ARG A 92 -1.55 -1.64 -11.34
C ARG A 92 -1.59 -2.88 -10.45
N LEU A 93 -2.19 -2.79 -9.26
CA LEU A 93 -2.38 -3.98 -8.41
C LEU A 93 -3.26 -5.03 -9.09
N ASN A 94 -4.34 -4.60 -9.76
CA ASN A 94 -5.18 -5.52 -10.52
C ASN A 94 -4.43 -6.12 -11.73
N GLU A 95 -3.59 -5.34 -12.41
CA GLU A 95 -2.72 -5.84 -13.49
C GLU A 95 -1.72 -6.88 -12.97
N THR A 96 -1.18 -6.69 -11.76
CA THR A 96 -0.31 -7.69 -11.11
C THR A 96 -1.04 -9.01 -10.82
N LEU A 97 -2.33 -8.96 -10.48
CA LEU A 97 -3.14 -10.17 -10.25
C LEU A 97 -3.54 -10.89 -11.54
N GLY A 98 -3.68 -10.17 -12.65
CA GLY A 98 -4.07 -10.75 -13.95
C GLY A 98 -2.89 -11.31 -14.76
N ASN A 99 -1.65 -11.17 -14.27
CA ASN A 99 -0.43 -11.64 -14.93
C ASN A 99 0.10 -12.94 -14.29
N ASP A 100 -0.76 -13.74 -13.67
CA ASP A 100 -0.40 -15.08 -13.20
C ASP A 100 0.08 -15.90 -14.42
N PRO A 101 1.35 -16.35 -14.46
CA PRO A 101 1.91 -17.07 -15.62
C PRO A 101 1.25 -18.45 -15.86
N SER A 102 0.27 -18.82 -15.03
CA SER A 102 -0.58 -20.01 -15.17
C SER A 102 -1.52 -19.98 -16.38
N ASP A 103 -1.71 -18.83 -17.05
CA ASP A 103 -2.52 -18.70 -18.27
C ASP A 103 -1.72 -18.85 -19.58
N THR A 104 -0.56 -19.53 -19.54
CA THR A 104 0.09 -20.00 -20.77
C THR A 104 -0.34 -21.43 -21.03
N VAL A 105 -1.22 -21.57 -22.03
CA VAL A 105 -1.74 -22.80 -22.66
C VAL A 105 -0.66 -23.86 -22.88
#